data_AF-A0A965X6I9-F1
#
_entry.id   AF-A0A965X6I9-F1
#
_cell.length_a   1.000
_cell.length_b   1.000
_cell.length_c   1.000
_cell.angle_alpha   90.00
_cell.angle_beta   90.00
_cell.angle_gamma   90.00
#
_symmetry.space_group_name_H-M   'P 1'
#
loop_
_entity.id
_entity.type
_entity.pdbx_description
1 polymer ?
#
loop_
_entity_poly.entity_id
_entity_poly.type
_entity_poly.pdbx_seq_one_letter_code
_entity_poly.pdbx_strand_id
1 'polypeptide(L)' 'MSNVKKYTDKLDKLNCQDMYEGDFFLTWEKSREELEAVFTVADALRHLRENNISTKIFDSGLGISLFRDNS' A
#
# COMPACT_ATOMS: atom_id res chain seq x y z
N MET A 1 -7.55 4.69 -20.54
CA MET A 1 -7.49 5.11 -19.13
C MET A 1 -7.32 3.87 -18.28
N SER A 2 -6.27 3.81 -17.46
CA SER A 2 -6.11 2.74 -16.46
C SER A 2 -7.37 2.71 -15.58
N ASN A 3 -8.09 1.59 -15.56
CA ASN A 3 -9.34 1.50 -14.79
C ASN A 3 -9.01 1.30 -13.31
N VAL A 4 -8.59 2.40 -12.66
CA VAL A 4 -8.25 2.44 -11.23
C VAL A 4 -9.50 2.33 -10.36
N LYS A 5 -10.67 2.67 -10.91
CA LYS A 5 -11.96 2.69 -10.21
C LYS A 5 -12.29 1.36 -9.53
N LYS A 6 -11.96 0.23 -10.15
CA LYS A 6 -12.17 -1.09 -9.54
C LYS A 6 -11.42 -1.26 -8.21
N TYR A 7 -10.24 -0.65 -8.06
CA TYR A 7 -9.43 -0.74 -6.85
C TYR A 7 -9.97 0.21 -5.77
N THR A 8 -10.35 1.44 -6.14
CA THR A 8 -10.96 2.38 -5.19
C THR A 8 -12.30 1.87 -4.68
N ASP A 9 -13.17 1.35 -5.55
CA ASP A 9 -14.48 0.78 -5.18
C ASP A 9 -14.35 -0.43 -4.24
N LYS A 10 -13.20 -1.12 -4.28
CA LYS A 10 -12.87 -2.22 -3.36
C LYS A 10 -12.38 -1.69 -2.02
N LEU A 11 -11.46 -0.71 -2.03
CA LEU A 11 -10.91 -0.09 -0.82
C LEU A 11 -12.00 0.62 0.00
N ASP A 12 -12.98 1.25 -0.64
CA ASP A 12 -14.10 1.92 0.01
C ASP A 12 -14.96 1.00 0.91
N LYS A 13 -14.80 -0.33 0.77
CA LYS A 13 -15.54 -1.34 1.52
C LYS A 13 -14.71 -2.01 2.62
N LEU A 14 -13.44 -1.63 2.79
CA LEU A 14 -12.52 -2.22 3.75
C LEU A 14 -12.22 -1.21 4.86
N ASN A 15 -12.30 -1.66 6.11
CA ASN A 15 -11.87 -0.89 7.26
C ASN A 15 -10.36 -1.10 7.49
N CYS A 16 -9.59 -0.08 7.14
CA CYS A 16 -8.13 -0.04 7.34
C CYS A 16 -7.66 1.30 7.94
N GLN A 17 -8.54 2.03 8.63
CA GLN A 17 -8.22 3.36 9.17
C GLN A 17 -7.09 3.32 10.21
N ASP A 18 -7.01 2.23 10.97
CA ASP A 18 -6.02 2.04 12.04
C ASP A 18 -4.60 1.76 11.49
N MET A 19 -4.45 1.58 10.17
CA MET A 19 -3.15 1.45 9.51
C MET A 19 -2.44 2.79 9.30
N TYR A 20 -3.17 3.91 9.30
CA TYR A 20 -2.58 5.23 9.13
C TYR A 20 -1.78 5.61 10.39
N GLU A 21 -0.54 6.07 10.20
CA GLU A 21 0.43 6.34 11.29
C GLU A 21 0.73 5.13 12.20
N GLY A 22 0.32 3.92 11.80
CA GLY A 22 0.57 2.67 12.51
C GLY A 22 1.75 1.87 11.95
N ASP A 23 2.37 1.07 12.82
CA ASP A 23 3.43 0.14 12.42
C ASP A 23 2.87 -1.16 11.81
N PHE A 24 3.62 -1.75 10.88
CA PHE A 24 3.32 -3.06 10.30
C PHE A 24 4.46 -4.04 10.61
N PHE A 25 4.38 -4.72 11.76
CA PHE A 25 5.39 -5.71 12.17
C PHE A 25 4.99 -7.14 11.81
N LEU A 26 3.83 -7.60 12.26
CA LEU A 26 3.41 -8.99 12.16
C LEU A 26 2.01 -9.09 11.52
N THR A 27 1.82 -10.01 10.58
CA THR A 27 0.56 -10.10 9.80
C THR A 27 -0.64 -10.53 10.64
N TRP A 28 -0.43 -11.30 11.70
CA TRP A 28 -1.49 -11.75 12.61
C TRP A 28 -1.96 -10.66 13.58
N GLU A 29 -1.25 -9.54 13.68
CA GLU A 29 -1.71 -8.34 14.40
C GLU A 29 -2.62 -7.46 13.55
N LYS A 30 -2.83 -7.82 12.28
CA LYS A 30 -3.66 -7.07 11.34
C LYS A 30 -4.99 -7.78 11.11
N SER A 31 -6.04 -7.00 10.95
CA SER A 31 -7.35 -7.50 10.57
C SER A 31 -7.30 -8.06 9.14
N ARG A 32 -8.27 -8.91 8.81
CA ARG A 32 -8.38 -9.45 7.44
C ARG A 32 -8.58 -8.32 6.41
N GLU A 33 -9.35 -7.30 6.76
CA GLU A 33 -9.64 -6.16 5.88
C GLU A 33 -8.39 -5.30 5.65
N GLU A 34 -7.55 -5.11 6.67
CA GLU A 34 -6.25 -4.44 6.55
C GLU A 34 -5.32 -5.19 5.60
N LEU A 35 -5.20 -6.52 5.75
CA LEU A 35 -4.39 -7.34 4.84
C LEU A 35 -4.94 -7.28 3.41
N GLU A 36 -6.26 -7.29 3.23
CA GLU A 36 -6.89 -7.17 1.92
C GLU A 36 -6.69 -5.78 1.28
N ALA A 37 -6.65 -4.73 2.10
CA ALA A 37 -6.31 -3.37 1.65
C ALA A 37 -4.87 -3.31 1.12
N VAL A 38 -3.89 -3.93 1.81
CA VAL A 38 -2.50 -4.04 1.34
C VAL A 38 -2.42 -4.68 -0.04
N PHE A 39 -3.09 -5.83 -0.25
CA PHE A 39 -3.09 -6.50 -1.55
C PHE A 39 -3.73 -5.64 -2.64
N THR A 40 -4.84 -4.98 -2.32
CA THR A 40 -5.58 -4.13 -3.27
C THR A 40 -4.76 -2.91 -3.70
N VAL A 41 -4.07 -2.26 -2.76
CA VAL A 41 -3.16 -1.14 -3.06
C VAL A 41 -1.94 -1.62 -3.87
N ALA A 42 -1.35 -2.77 -3.54
CA ALA A 42 -0.21 -3.31 -4.28
C ALA A 42 -0.55 -3.56 -5.76
N ASP A 43 -1.71 -4.14 -6.05
CA ASP A 43 -2.18 -4.34 -7.42
C ASP A 43 -2.50 -3.02 -8.14
N ALA A 44 -3.05 -2.03 -7.42
CA ALA A 44 -3.31 -0.71 -7.98
C ALA A 44 -2.01 0.00 -8.39
N LEU A 45 -0.98 -0.02 -7.53
CA LEU A 45 0.33 0.57 -7.82
C LEU A 45 1.02 -0.15 -8.98
N ARG A 46 0.95 -1.48 -9.04
CA ARG A 46 1.44 -2.26 -10.20
C ARG A 46 0.74 -1.81 -11.48
N HIS A 47 -0.59 -1.73 -11.47
CA HIS A 47 -1.37 -1.33 -12.64
C HIS A 47 -1.00 0.08 -13.13
N LEU A 48 -0.83 1.05 -12.22
CA LEU A 48 -0.39 2.40 -12.58
C LEU A 48 0.99 2.39 -13.24
N ARG A 49 1.94 1.64 -12.67
CA ARG A 49 3.29 1.52 -13.23
C ARG A 49 3.30 0.86 -14.62
N GLU A 50 2.53 -0.21 -14.82
CA GLU A 50 2.36 -0.86 -16.13
C GLU A 50 1.80 0.09 -17.19
N ASN A 51 1.03 1.09 -16.77
CA ASN A 51 0.48 2.13 -17.64
C ASN A 51 1.34 3.40 -17.69
N ASN A 52 2.59 3.33 -17.24
CA ASN A 52 3.55 4.44 -17.21
C ASN A 52 3.05 5.68 -16.45
N ILE A 53 2.26 5.47 -15.39
CA ILE A 53 1.77 6.53 -14.50
C ILE A 53 2.64 6.54 -13.24
N SER A 54 3.21 7.72 -12.93
CA SER A 54 3.98 7.92 -11.70
C SER A 54 3.07 7.88 -10.47
N THR A 55 3.51 7.16 -9.44
CA THR A 55 2.86 7.10 -8.12
C THR A 55 3.66 7.85 -7.06
N LYS A 56 4.47 8.83 -7.46
CA LYS A 56 5.23 9.67 -6.53
C LYS A 56 4.27 10.49 -5.66
N ILE A 57 4.35 10.31 -4.34
CA ILE A 57 3.57 11.06 -3.35
C ILE A 57 4.40 12.03 -2.49
N PHE A 58 5.74 11.94 -2.55
CA PHE A 58 6.66 12.82 -1.83
C PHE A 58 7.56 13.59 -2.81
N ASP A 59 7.67 14.91 -2.65
CA ASP A 59 8.63 15.73 -3.40
C ASP A 59 10.00 15.80 -2.74
N SER A 60 10.06 15.58 -1.42
CA SER A 60 11.28 15.45 -0.61
C SER A 60 11.03 14.56 0.62
N GLY A 61 12.09 14.07 1.26
CA GLY A 61 12.03 13.20 2.44
C GLY A 61 13.13 12.13 2.43
N LEU A 62 13.36 11.46 3.58
CA LEU A 62 14.32 10.36 3.71
C LEU A 62 13.61 9.11 4.23
N GLY A 63 13.85 7.97 3.58
CA GLY A 63 13.53 6.65 4.11
C GLY A 63 14.80 6.02 4.69
N ILE A 64 14.78 5.68 5.98
CA ILE A 64 15.94 5.11 6.66
C ILE A 64 15.89 3.59 6.55
N SER A 65 16.97 2.97 6.07
CA SER A 65 17.12 1.53 6.00
C SER A 65 18.13 1.06 7.05
N LEU A 66 17.73 0.11 7.90
CA LEU A 66 18.53 -0.38 9.02
C LEU A 66 18.78 -1.88 8.88
N PHE A 67 19.97 -2.24 8.39
CA PHE A 67 20.42 -3.63 8.28
C PHE A 67 21.23 -4.02 9.51
N ARG A 68 20.95 -5.20 10.06
CA ARG A 68 21.70 -5.78 11.20
C ARG A 68 22.35 -7.13 10.85
N ASP A 69 22.21 -7.54 9.60
CA ASP A 69 22.81 -8.69 8.95
C ASP A 69 23.17 -8.33 7.50
N ASN A 70 23.76 -9.28 6.76
CA ASN A 70 24.08 -9.14 5.33
C ASN A 70 23.03 -9.90 4.52
N SER A 71 21.96 -9.21 4.14
CA SER A 71 20.97 -9.67 3.17
C SER A 71 21.13 -9.00 1.82
#